data_AF-A0A316GZV9-F1
#
_entry.id   AF-A0A316GZV9-F1
#
_cell.length_a   1.000
_cell.length_b   1.000
_cell.length_c   1.000
_cell.angle_alpha   90.00
_cell.angle_beta   90.00
_cell.angle_gamma   90.00
#
_symmetry.space_group_name_H-M   'P 1'
#
loop_
_entity.id
_entity.type
_entity.pdbx_description
1 polymer ?
#
loop_
_entity_poly.entity_id
_entity_poly.type
_entity_poly.pdbx_seq_one_letter_code
_entity_poly.pdbx_strand_id
1 'polypeptide(L)'
;METRKQPTNSAKKPVQYKTEPIKAGILNDFQEPYITMPRYNDAISLLDTSKKGLEAKSALDFLALSGFTQDEFQETFKTTVKTIQNHVNRQLKLDASLSEKLLKAFALFDSGIEVFGSAQAFQQWLHTPAYGLGNRLPFDLMDTITGIQLIDEELTRIQYGDLA
;
A
#
# COMPACT_ATOMS: atom_id res chain seq x y z
N MET A 1 -15.37 4.49 57.37
CA MET A 1 -15.93 3.74 56.22
C MET A 1 -15.87 4.69 55.03
N GLU A 2 -14.76 4.66 54.31
CA GLU A 2 -14.45 5.60 53.23
C GLU A 2 -15.01 5.09 51.90
N THR A 3 -15.85 5.87 51.24
CA THR A 3 -16.51 5.50 49.98
C THR A 3 -15.57 5.71 48.79
N ARG A 4 -15.25 4.61 48.10
CA ARG A 4 -14.52 4.59 46.82
C ARG A 4 -15.25 5.43 45.76
N LYS A 5 -14.55 6.40 45.15
CA LYS A 5 -14.96 7.04 43.88
C LYS A 5 -14.65 6.09 42.72
N GLN A 6 -15.64 5.78 41.89
CA GLN A 6 -15.47 5.12 40.60
C GLN A 6 -14.97 6.13 39.55
N PRO A 7 -14.08 5.74 38.61
CA PRO A 7 -13.65 6.61 37.52
C PRO A 7 -14.72 6.71 36.43
N THR A 8 -15.09 7.94 36.07
CA THR A 8 -16.01 8.27 34.98
C THR A 8 -15.36 8.00 33.62
N ASN A 9 -15.80 6.94 32.94
CA ASN A 9 -15.44 6.61 31.58
C ASN A 9 -16.05 7.63 30.59
N SER A 10 -15.22 8.51 30.02
CA SER A 10 -15.65 9.42 28.95
C SER A 10 -15.61 8.68 27.61
N ALA A 11 -16.75 8.16 27.18
CA ALA A 11 -16.93 7.64 25.84
C ALA A 11 -16.77 8.78 24.81
N LYS A 12 -15.73 8.72 23.97
CA LYS A 12 -15.57 9.62 22.82
C LYS A 12 -16.60 9.23 21.76
N LYS A 13 -17.46 10.18 21.36
CA LYS A 13 -18.43 10.01 20.27
C LYS A 13 -17.70 9.83 18.93
N PRO A 14 -18.19 8.98 18.00
CA PRO A 14 -17.58 8.80 16.69
C PRO A 14 -17.70 10.07 15.84
N VAL A 15 -16.58 10.51 15.27
CA VAL A 15 -16.51 11.63 14.32
C VAL A 15 -17.02 11.14 12.97
N GLN A 16 -18.16 11.64 12.54
CA GLN A 16 -18.73 11.36 11.22
C GLN A 16 -18.02 12.24 10.18
N TYR A 17 -17.24 11.64 9.29
CA TYR A 17 -16.62 12.35 8.18
C TYR A 17 -17.59 12.41 7.00
N LYS A 18 -17.89 13.63 6.55
CA LYS A 18 -18.62 13.86 5.29
C LYS A 18 -17.66 13.59 4.13
N THR A 19 -17.92 12.54 3.35
CA THR A 19 -17.23 12.28 2.09
C THR A 19 -17.85 13.17 1.00
N GLU A 20 -17.14 14.23 0.60
CA GLU A 20 -17.52 14.93 -0.62
C GLU A 20 -16.97 14.17 -1.84
N PRO A 21 -17.77 14.00 -2.91
CA PRO A 21 -17.31 13.34 -4.12
C PRO A 21 -16.18 14.15 -4.74
N ILE A 22 -15.05 13.49 -5.00
CA ILE A 22 -13.93 14.08 -5.72
C ILE A 22 -14.43 14.53 -7.11
N LYS A 23 -14.23 15.81 -7.43
CA LYS A 23 -14.66 16.40 -8.71
C LYS A 23 -14.01 15.64 -9.86
N ALA A 24 -14.85 15.15 -10.78
CA ALA A 24 -14.44 14.35 -11.95
C ALA A 24 -13.37 15.00 -12.85
N GLY A 25 -13.16 16.31 -12.75
CA GLY A 25 -12.13 17.03 -13.51
C GLY A 25 -10.69 16.72 -13.10
N ILE A 26 -10.45 16.17 -11.89
CA ILE A 26 -9.09 15.80 -11.46
C ILE A 26 -8.61 14.51 -12.17
N LEU A 27 -9.53 13.70 -12.71
CA LEU A 27 -9.20 12.42 -13.36
C LEU A 27 -8.61 12.56 -14.78
N ASN A 28 -8.77 13.73 -15.42
CA ASN A 28 -8.33 13.93 -16.80
C ASN A 28 -6.86 14.33 -16.95
N ASP A 29 -6.19 14.73 -15.87
CA ASP A 29 -4.77 15.11 -15.89
C ASP A 29 -3.82 13.93 -15.63
N PHE A 30 -4.35 12.70 -15.49
CA PHE A 30 -3.55 11.48 -15.30
C PHE A 30 -3.14 10.78 -16.61
N GLN A 31 -3.24 11.47 -17.76
CA GLN A 31 -2.70 11.01 -19.05
C GLN A 31 -1.19 11.29 -19.16
N GLU A 32 -0.43 11.13 -18.08
CA GLU A 32 1.01 10.94 -18.20
C GLU A 32 1.26 9.43 -18.21
N PRO A 33 1.89 8.88 -19.26
CA PRO A 33 2.12 7.45 -19.37
C PRO A 33 2.86 7.02 -18.10
N TYR A 34 2.24 6.13 -17.33
CA TYR A 34 2.89 5.47 -16.20
C TYR A 34 4.31 5.18 -16.63
N ILE A 35 5.26 5.85 -15.99
CA ILE A 35 6.68 5.58 -16.15
C ILE A 35 6.77 4.08 -16.08
N THR A 36 7.10 3.42 -17.19
CA THR A 36 7.23 1.98 -17.26
C THR A 36 8.26 1.62 -16.19
N MET A 37 7.79 1.21 -15.01
CA MET A 37 8.68 0.72 -13.98
C MET A 37 9.28 -0.53 -14.57
N PRO A 38 10.60 -0.59 -14.78
CA PRO A 38 11.20 -1.84 -15.19
C PRO A 38 10.83 -2.83 -14.10
N ARG A 39 10.20 -3.95 -14.47
CA ARG A 39 10.21 -5.17 -13.66
C ARG A 39 11.65 -5.30 -13.19
N TYR A 40 11.94 -5.06 -11.91
CA TYR A 40 13.31 -4.91 -11.43
C TYR A 40 13.99 -6.28 -11.48
N ASN A 41 14.44 -6.68 -12.66
CA ASN A 41 15.07 -7.97 -12.93
C ASN A 41 16.48 -8.05 -12.32
N ASP A 42 16.99 -6.96 -11.76
CA ASP A 42 18.26 -6.89 -11.06
C ASP A 42 18.06 -6.39 -9.62
N ALA A 43 18.22 -7.31 -8.65
CA ALA A 43 18.12 -7.03 -7.23
C ALA A 43 19.15 -5.99 -6.76
N ILE A 44 20.31 -5.89 -7.42
CA ILE A 44 21.34 -4.91 -7.10
C ILE A 44 20.87 -3.50 -7.46
N SER A 45 20.29 -3.33 -8.65
CA SER A 45 19.71 -2.05 -9.06
C SER A 45 18.58 -1.58 -8.15
N LEU A 46 17.72 -2.50 -7.67
CA LEU A 46 16.68 -2.18 -6.67
C LEU A 46 17.30 -1.73 -5.35
N LEU A 47 18.31 -2.44 -4.85
CA LEU A 47 19.02 -2.09 -3.63
C LEU A 47 19.67 -0.71 -3.73
N ASP A 48 20.36 -0.41 -4.82
CA ASP A 48 21.04 0.87 -5.03
C ASP A 48 20.03 2.02 -5.13
N THR A 49 18.92 1.80 -5.83
CA THR A 49 17.82 2.78 -5.93
C THR A 49 17.19 3.03 -4.56
N SER A 50 16.94 1.98 -3.80
CA SER A 50 16.40 2.07 -2.44
C SER A 50 17.34 2.85 -1.54
N LYS A 51 18.64 2.55 -1.55
CA LYS A 51 19.65 3.28 -0.77
C LYS A 51 19.77 4.76 -1.14
N LYS A 52 19.56 5.11 -2.41
CA LYS A 52 19.53 6.52 -2.86
C LYS A 52 18.27 7.26 -2.40
N GLY A 53 17.23 6.52 -1.99
CA GLY A 53 15.93 7.05 -1.60
C GLY A 53 15.07 7.40 -2.81
N LEU A 54 13.80 7.00 -2.77
CA LEU A 54 12.78 7.43 -3.72
C LEU A 54 12.32 8.85 -3.42
N GLU A 55 11.88 9.56 -4.46
CA GLU A 55 11.15 10.80 -4.28
C GLU A 55 9.86 10.53 -3.48
N ALA A 56 9.54 11.39 -2.51
CA ALA A 56 8.35 11.20 -1.70
C ALA A 56 7.04 11.16 -2.52
N LYS A 57 7.04 11.74 -3.73
CA LYS A 57 5.91 11.68 -4.65
C LYS A 57 5.55 10.24 -5.03
N SER A 58 6.54 9.34 -5.12
CA SER A 58 6.30 7.92 -5.44
C SER A 58 5.34 7.24 -4.46
N ALA A 59 5.31 7.65 -3.19
CA ALA A 59 4.36 7.12 -2.21
C ALA A 59 2.90 7.58 -2.50
N LEU A 60 2.73 8.81 -3.02
CA LEU A 60 1.42 9.30 -3.46
C LEU A 60 0.98 8.63 -4.76
N ASP A 61 1.92 8.41 -5.67
CA ASP A 61 1.66 7.68 -6.93
C ASP A 61 1.24 6.24 -6.62
N PHE A 62 1.88 5.58 -5.64
CA PHE A 62 1.47 4.26 -5.17
C PHE A 62 0.06 4.27 -4.58
N LEU A 63 -0.25 5.25 -3.72
CA LEU A 63 -1.56 5.38 -3.11
C LEU A 63 -2.67 5.52 -4.17
N ALA A 64 -2.41 6.27 -5.24
CA ALA A 64 -3.34 6.44 -6.35
C ALA A 64 -3.49 5.15 -7.18
N LEU A 65 -2.39 4.45 -7.45
CA LEU A 65 -2.40 3.17 -8.16
C LEU A 65 -3.13 2.07 -7.38
N SER A 66 -2.84 1.94 -6.09
CA SER A 66 -3.30 0.83 -5.27
C SER A 66 -4.78 0.93 -4.90
N GLY A 67 -5.34 2.14 -4.95
CA GLY A 67 -6.69 2.41 -4.46
C GLY A 67 -6.83 2.32 -2.94
N PHE A 68 -5.71 2.27 -2.20
CA PHE A 68 -5.73 2.22 -0.75
C PHE A 68 -6.30 3.51 -0.14
N THR A 69 -6.98 3.35 0.98
CA THR A 69 -7.31 4.45 1.88
C THR A 69 -6.06 4.98 2.59
N GLN A 70 -6.15 6.16 3.19
CA GLN A 70 -5.04 6.72 3.96
C GLN A 70 -4.67 5.85 5.17
N ASP A 71 -5.67 5.19 5.77
CA ASP A 71 -5.49 4.31 6.93
C ASP A 71 -4.77 3.03 6.50
N GLU A 72 -5.19 2.42 5.38
CA GLU A 72 -4.52 1.23 4.82
C GLU A 72 -3.08 1.51 4.41
N PHE A 73 -2.83 2.67 3.80
CA PHE A 73 -1.47 3.12 3.49
C PHE A 73 -0.63 3.26 4.76
N GLN A 74 -1.19 3.87 5.81
CA GLN A 74 -0.48 4.02 7.08
C GLN A 74 -0.21 2.67 7.75
N GLU A 75 -1.17 1.75 7.71
CA GLU A 75 -1.01 0.40 8.24
C GLU A 75 0.09 -0.37 7.49
N THR A 76 0.13 -0.21 6.16
CA THR A 76 1.12 -0.87 5.31
C THR A 76 2.51 -0.24 5.49
N PHE A 77 2.67 1.07 5.32
CA PHE A 77 3.98 1.72 5.25
C PHE A 77 4.46 2.35 6.55
N LYS A 78 3.65 2.28 7.62
CA LYS A 78 3.93 2.85 8.94
C LYS A 78 4.25 4.36 8.91
N THR A 79 3.72 5.07 7.90
CA THR A 79 3.84 6.53 7.75
C THR A 79 2.53 7.11 7.23
N THR A 80 2.26 8.36 7.55
CA THR A 80 0.99 9.01 7.19
C THR A 80 1.08 9.69 5.83
N VAL A 81 -0.04 9.78 5.11
CA VAL A 81 -0.12 10.54 3.85
C VAL A 81 0.27 12.01 4.06
N LYS A 82 -0.08 12.59 5.21
CA LYS A 82 0.35 13.95 5.59
C LYS A 82 1.87 14.08 5.71
N THR A 83 2.54 13.08 6.29
CA THR A 83 4.01 13.06 6.39
C THR A 83 4.65 13.00 5.00
N ILE A 84 4.10 12.17 4.11
CA ILE A 84 4.55 12.07 2.71
C ILE A 84 4.37 13.40 1.99
N GLN A 85 3.19 14.02 2.08
CA GLN A 85 2.92 15.33 1.47
C GLN A 85 3.91 16.40 1.97
N ASN A 86 4.23 16.41 3.27
CA ASN A 86 5.25 17.30 3.81
C ASN A 86 6.64 17.04 3.22
N HIS A 87 7.01 15.77 2.97
CA HIS A 87 8.27 15.45 2.30
C HIS A 87 8.27 15.91 0.84
N VAL A 88 7.17 15.74 0.11
CA VAL A 88 7.00 16.25 -1.26
C VAL A 88 7.20 17.77 -1.30
N ASN A 89 6.51 18.52 -0.43
CA ASN A 89 6.62 19.98 -0.38
C ASN A 89 8.04 20.47 -0.07
N ARG A 90 8.81 19.66 0.68
CA ARG A 90 10.20 19.94 1.04
C ARG A 90 11.22 19.33 0.07
N GLN A 91 10.76 18.68 -1.00
CA GLN A 91 11.59 17.95 -1.97
C GLN A 91 12.54 16.95 -1.29
N LEU A 92 12.01 16.26 -0.27
CA LEU A 92 12.73 15.24 0.47
C LEU A 92 12.49 13.87 -0.13
N LYS A 93 13.53 13.05 -0.05
CA LYS A 93 13.47 11.62 -0.38
C LYS A 93 12.99 10.81 0.81
N LEU A 94 12.41 9.66 0.50
CA LEU A 94 12.08 8.62 1.47
C LEU A 94 13.37 7.92 1.92
N ASP A 95 13.36 7.39 3.14
CA ASP A 95 14.47 6.57 3.61
C ASP A 95 14.57 5.26 2.82
N ALA A 96 15.69 4.56 2.97
CA ALA A 96 15.97 3.37 2.17
C ALA A 96 15.00 2.22 2.43
N SER A 97 14.54 2.04 3.68
CA SER A 97 13.63 0.96 4.04
C SER A 97 12.25 1.19 3.45
N LEU A 98 11.72 2.40 3.60
CA LEU A 98 10.44 2.79 3.00
C LEU A 98 10.51 2.75 1.47
N SER A 99 11.62 3.19 0.88
CA SER A 99 11.86 3.14 -0.56
C SER A 99 11.85 1.70 -1.09
N GLU A 100 12.60 0.79 -0.46
CA GLU A 100 12.64 -0.63 -0.86
C GLU A 100 11.26 -1.26 -0.79
N LYS A 101 10.56 -1.03 0.32
CA LYS A 101 9.23 -1.59 0.53
C LYS A 101 8.24 -1.08 -0.50
N LEU A 102 8.28 0.22 -0.81
CA LEU A 102 7.43 0.84 -1.80
C LEU A 102 7.69 0.27 -3.21
N LEU A 103 8.97 0.08 -3.59
CA LEU A 103 9.34 -0.54 -4.86
C LEU A 103 8.81 -1.98 -4.98
N LYS A 104 8.93 -2.76 -3.91
CA LYS A 104 8.38 -4.13 -3.87
C LYS A 104 6.86 -4.13 -3.96
N ALA A 105 6.20 -3.17 -3.31
CA ALA A 105 4.76 -3.02 -3.39
C ALA A 105 4.29 -2.64 -4.81
N PHE A 106 5.01 -1.75 -5.51
CA PHE A 106 4.74 -1.46 -6.92
C PHE A 106 4.85 -2.72 -7.78
N ALA A 107 5.96 -3.46 -7.66
CA ALA A 107 6.15 -4.70 -8.40
C ALA A 107 5.05 -5.75 -8.12
N LEU A 108 4.61 -5.84 -6.86
CA LEU A 108 3.49 -6.71 -6.48
C LEU A 108 2.18 -6.28 -7.16
N PHE A 109 1.90 -4.97 -7.20
CA PHE A 109 0.71 -4.47 -7.89
C PHE A 109 0.76 -4.72 -9.38
N ASP A 110 1.92 -4.60 -10.02
CA ASP A 110 2.09 -4.95 -11.43
C ASP A 110 1.80 -6.44 -11.67
N SER A 111 2.39 -7.35 -10.88
CA SER A 111 2.09 -8.80 -10.91
C SER A 111 0.59 -9.07 -10.68
N GLY A 112 -0.01 -8.40 -9.69
CA GLY A 112 -1.43 -8.56 -9.34
C GLY A 112 -2.35 -8.10 -10.46
N ILE A 113 -2.04 -6.99 -11.12
CA ILE A 113 -2.78 -6.49 -12.28
C ILE A 113 -2.66 -7.47 -13.46
N GLU A 114 -1.49 -8.05 -13.70
CA GLU A 114 -1.31 -9.09 -14.73
C GLU A 114 -2.19 -10.31 -14.48
N VAL A 115 -2.35 -10.73 -13.22
CA VAL A 115 -3.14 -11.92 -12.84
C VAL A 115 -4.65 -11.64 -12.79
N PHE A 116 -5.07 -10.51 -12.21
CA PHE A 116 -6.49 -10.17 -11.97
C PHE A 116 -7.09 -9.23 -13.03
N GLY A 117 -6.28 -8.73 -13.97
CA GLY A 117 -6.70 -7.87 -15.07
C GLY A 117 -6.92 -6.40 -14.72
N SER A 118 -6.96 -6.02 -13.44
CA SER A 118 -7.05 -4.62 -13.02
C SER A 118 -6.56 -4.41 -11.58
N ALA A 119 -6.16 -3.18 -11.26
CA ALA A 119 -5.73 -2.80 -9.92
C ALA A 119 -6.87 -2.95 -8.90
N GLN A 120 -8.11 -2.63 -9.30
CA GLN A 120 -9.29 -2.76 -8.45
C GLN A 120 -9.59 -4.23 -8.11
N ALA A 121 -9.51 -5.14 -9.09
CA ALA A 121 -9.74 -6.56 -8.85
C ALA A 121 -8.66 -7.16 -7.93
N PHE A 122 -7.40 -6.78 -8.14
CA PHE A 122 -6.31 -7.18 -7.25
C PHE A 122 -6.48 -6.62 -5.83
N GLN A 123 -6.85 -5.35 -5.70
CA GLN A 123 -7.12 -4.74 -4.40
C GLN A 123 -8.26 -5.46 -3.67
N GLN A 124 -9.35 -5.82 -4.36
CA GLN A 124 -10.42 -6.63 -3.76
C GLN A 124 -9.93 -8.01 -3.28
N TRP A 125 -9.06 -8.65 -4.07
CA TRP A 125 -8.46 -9.92 -3.68
C TRP A 125 -7.55 -9.80 -2.45
N LEU A 126 -6.85 -8.67 -2.27
CA LEU A 126 -6.04 -8.43 -1.07
C LEU A 126 -6.88 -8.44 0.23
N HIS A 127 -8.19 -8.14 0.15
CA HIS A 127 -9.13 -8.20 1.27
C HIS A 127 -9.96 -9.49 1.33
N THR A 128 -9.57 -10.51 0.55
CA THR A 128 -10.22 -11.82 0.55
C THR A 128 -9.27 -12.87 1.15
N PRO A 129 -9.75 -13.78 2.02
CA PRO A 129 -8.90 -14.85 2.55
C PRO A 129 -8.29 -15.70 1.43
N ALA A 130 -6.96 -15.83 1.43
CA ALA A 130 -6.23 -16.62 0.42
C ALA A 130 -5.79 -17.97 1.01
N TYR A 131 -6.18 -19.07 0.35
CA TYR A 131 -5.91 -20.43 0.82
C TYR A 131 -4.40 -20.70 0.91
N GLY A 132 -3.61 -20.37 -0.11
CA GLY A 132 -2.16 -20.59 -0.11
C GLY A 132 -1.38 -19.70 0.85
N LEU A 133 -2.06 -18.74 1.50
CA LEU A 133 -1.52 -17.93 2.60
C LEU A 133 -2.06 -18.36 3.98
N GLY A 134 -2.62 -19.58 4.06
CA GLY A 134 -3.18 -20.11 5.30
C GLY A 134 -4.50 -19.45 5.71
N ASN A 135 -5.34 -19.09 4.73
CA ASN A 135 -6.61 -18.37 4.90
C ASN A 135 -6.47 -17.00 5.58
N ARG A 136 -5.31 -16.34 5.43
CA ARG A 136 -5.10 -14.96 5.88
C ARG A 136 -5.53 -13.98 4.79
N LEU A 137 -5.82 -12.75 5.19
CA LEU A 137 -5.99 -11.65 4.24
C LEU A 137 -4.60 -11.26 3.72
N PRO A 138 -4.36 -11.27 2.39
CA PRO A 138 -3.10 -10.80 1.83
C PRO A 138 -2.74 -9.38 2.29
N PHE A 139 -3.73 -8.49 2.44
CA PHE A 139 -3.54 -7.12 2.93
C PHE A 139 -2.79 -7.07 4.27
N ASP A 140 -3.16 -7.92 5.23
CA ASP A 140 -2.56 -7.95 6.58
C ASP A 140 -1.06 -8.32 6.55
N LEU A 141 -0.59 -8.95 5.47
CA LEU A 141 0.80 -9.36 5.29
C LEU A 141 1.65 -8.26 4.65
N MET A 142 1.03 -7.29 3.98
CA MET A 142 1.74 -6.22 3.25
C MET A 142 2.57 -5.31 4.16
N ASP A 143 2.35 -5.36 5.47
CA ASP A 143 3.08 -4.57 6.44
C ASP A 143 4.55 -5.02 6.64
N THR A 144 4.96 -6.14 6.04
CA THR A 144 6.36 -6.62 5.99
C THR A 144 6.84 -6.94 4.56
N ILE A 145 8.16 -6.86 4.34
CA ILE A 145 8.78 -7.26 3.06
C ILE A 145 8.54 -8.76 2.80
N THR A 146 8.68 -9.60 3.82
CA THR A 146 8.41 -11.04 3.72
C THR A 146 6.97 -11.31 3.33
N GLY A 147 6.01 -10.59 3.90
CA GLY A 147 4.60 -10.75 3.54
C GLY A 147 4.31 -10.34 2.09
N ILE A 148 4.88 -9.22 1.61
CA ILE A 148 4.80 -8.83 0.19
C ILE A 148 5.31 -9.96 -0.73
N GLN A 149 6.43 -10.59 -0.38
CA GLN A 149 6.99 -11.71 -1.15
C GLN A 149 6.06 -12.94 -1.14
N LEU A 150 5.49 -13.29 0.02
CA LEU A 150 4.56 -14.42 0.12
C LEU A 150 3.32 -14.21 -0.77
N ILE A 151 2.84 -12.97 -0.87
CA ILE A 151 1.72 -12.64 -1.76
C ILE A 151 2.13 -12.81 -3.22
N ASP A 152 3.31 -12.33 -3.62
CA ASP A 152 3.82 -12.49 -5.00
C ASP A 152 4.00 -13.98 -5.39
N GLU A 153 4.47 -14.81 -4.45
CA GLU A 153 4.52 -16.26 -4.62
C GLU A 153 3.13 -16.89 -4.78
N GLU A 154 2.13 -16.40 -4.04
CA GLU A 154 0.74 -16.83 -4.20
C GLU A 154 0.15 -16.41 -5.55
N LEU A 155 0.43 -15.18 -6.01
CA LEU A 155 0.04 -14.73 -7.35
C LEU A 155 0.62 -15.62 -8.43
N THR A 156 1.88 -16.03 -8.26
CA THR A 156 2.54 -16.97 -9.17
C THR A 156 1.80 -18.31 -9.21
N ARG A 157 1.44 -18.89 -8.06
CA ARG A 157 0.65 -20.14 -8.01
C ARG A 157 -0.71 -19.99 -8.69
N ILE A 158 -1.41 -18.89 -8.43
CA ILE A 158 -2.70 -18.58 -9.07
C ILE A 158 -2.55 -18.51 -10.58
N GLN A 159 -1.50 -17.84 -11.09
CA GLN A 159 -1.24 -17.69 -12.52
C GLN A 159 -1.03 -19.04 -13.24
N TYR A 160 -0.34 -19.99 -12.60
CA TYR A 160 -0.09 -21.31 -13.17
C TYR A 160 -1.21 -22.33 -12.90
N GLY A 161 -2.29 -21.93 -12.22
CA GLY A 161 -3.44 -22.80 -11.93
C GLY A 161 -3.20 -23.78 -10.79
N ASP A 162 -2.20 -23.54 -9.94
CA ASP A 162 -1.99 -24.27 -8.69
C ASP A 162 -3.01 -23.75 -7.64
N LEU A 163 -4.28 -24.10 -7.85
CA LEU A 163 -5.27 -24.13 -6.79
C LEU A 163 -4.95 -25.36 -5.93
N ALA A 164 -4.10 -25.17 -4.92
CA ALA A 164 -4.01 -26.14 -3.82
C ALA A 164 -5.30 -26.11 -2.99
#